data_AF-A0A261C2M1-F1
#
_entry.id   AF-A0A261C2M1-F1
#
_cell.length_a   1.000
_cell.length_b   1.000
_cell.length_c   1.000
_cell.angle_alpha   90.00
_cell.angle_beta   90.00
_cell.angle_gamma   90.00
#
_symmetry.space_group_name_H-M   'P 1'
#
loop_
_entity.id
_entity.type
_entity.pdbx_description
1 polymer ?
#
loop_
_entity_poly.entity_id
_entity_poly.type
_entity_poly.pdbx_seq_one_letter_code
_entity_poly.pdbx_strand_id
1 'polypeptide(L)'
;MQLPVGKERQVATLRYNLLTDSDTLESLGELLENEYPLKLYRANDIKQITMNYLSSERREIAFFARKLIEQIDDMEKKMKQIETEMEAKRGNRSSTSSAAETSVTKPTPLSEHAISSKRTMPTLFVPKKRGATSIACQKTQKPEVQIPEASRISIERKMREKRMFEEYLEKKKVIAEEKKREDSIKVSKVMNAFEEARLKRKQEAMRAGILGGGSTETEESEVQQKEMVMDY
;
A
#
# COMPACT_ATOMS: atom_id res chain seq x y z
N MET A 1 -13.69 -12.69 -1.31
CA MET A 1 -12.88 -11.48 -1.57
C MET A 1 -12.46 -11.50 -3.02
N GLN A 2 -13.29 -10.96 -3.90
CA GLN A 2 -13.01 -10.91 -5.35
C GLN A 2 -12.01 -9.77 -5.58
N LEU A 3 -10.81 -10.12 -6.03
CA LEU A 3 -9.78 -9.13 -6.35
C LEU A 3 -10.24 -8.32 -7.58
N PRO A 4 -9.84 -7.03 -7.69
CA PRO A 4 -10.20 -6.22 -8.83
C PRO A 4 -9.57 -6.83 -10.09
N VAL A 5 -10.42 -7.36 -10.98
CA VAL A 5 -10.06 -8.10 -12.21
C VAL A 5 -9.02 -7.38 -13.07
N GLY A 6 -8.94 -6.05 -12.99
CA GLY A 6 -7.93 -5.25 -13.69
C GLY A 6 -6.49 -5.50 -13.22
N LYS A 7 -6.25 -5.63 -11.90
CA LYS A 7 -4.89 -5.80 -11.38
C LYS A 7 -4.31 -7.18 -11.66
N GLU A 8 -5.16 -8.20 -11.64
CA GLU A 8 -4.72 -9.58 -11.94
C GLU A 8 -4.27 -9.70 -13.38
N ARG A 9 -5.02 -9.11 -14.32
CA ARG A 9 -4.64 -9.05 -15.74
C ARG A 9 -3.33 -8.29 -15.93
N GLN A 10 -3.14 -7.15 -15.27
CA GLN A 10 -1.90 -6.39 -15.34
C GLN A 10 -0.70 -7.24 -14.88
N VAL A 11 -0.78 -7.87 -13.70
CA VAL A 11 0.32 -8.71 -13.20
C VAL A 11 0.58 -9.90 -14.13
N ALA A 12 -0.45 -10.47 -14.74
CA ALA A 12 -0.29 -11.54 -15.72
C ALA A 12 0.42 -11.06 -17.00
N THR A 13 0.13 -9.84 -17.48
CA THR A 13 0.86 -9.23 -18.60
C THR A 13 2.33 -8.99 -18.24
N LEU A 14 2.60 -8.40 -17.07
CA LEU A 14 3.96 -8.17 -16.59
C LEU A 14 4.72 -9.48 -16.41
N ARG A 15 4.05 -10.52 -15.91
CA ARG A 15 4.59 -11.88 -15.84
C ARG A 15 4.98 -12.38 -17.23
N TYR A 16 4.09 -12.26 -18.21
CA TYR A 16 4.35 -12.70 -19.58
C TYR A 16 5.60 -12.01 -20.14
N ASN A 17 5.70 -10.69 -19.98
CA ASN A 17 6.86 -9.90 -20.39
C ASN A 17 8.17 -10.40 -19.77
N LEU A 18 8.15 -10.72 -18.47
CA LEU A 18 9.29 -11.32 -17.76
C LEU A 18 9.57 -12.79 -18.11
N LEU A 19 8.67 -13.49 -18.81
CA LEU A 19 8.99 -14.82 -19.35
C LEU A 19 9.58 -14.74 -20.74
N THR A 20 9.14 -13.76 -21.54
CA THR A 20 9.54 -13.59 -22.94
C THR A 20 10.72 -12.64 -23.13
N ASP A 21 11.32 -12.17 -22.03
CA ASP A 21 12.37 -11.16 -22.01
C ASP A 21 12.02 -9.85 -22.75
N SER A 22 10.73 -9.58 -22.93
CA SER A 22 10.23 -8.34 -23.53
C SER A 22 9.97 -7.30 -22.45
N ASP A 23 10.40 -6.05 -22.66
CA ASP A 23 10.16 -4.93 -21.75
C ASP A 23 10.45 -5.24 -20.27
N THR A 24 11.52 -6.01 -20.02
CA THR A 24 11.86 -6.53 -18.68
C THR A 24 12.13 -5.44 -17.67
N LEU A 25 12.84 -4.39 -18.08
CA LEU A 25 13.17 -3.25 -17.21
C LEU A 25 11.90 -2.50 -16.80
N GLU A 26 11.03 -2.20 -17.75
CA GLU A 26 9.77 -1.50 -17.51
C GLU A 26 8.84 -2.37 -16.66
N SER A 27 8.76 -3.67 -16.97
CA SER A 27 7.92 -4.60 -16.22
C SER A 27 8.37 -4.76 -14.76
N LEU A 28 9.68 -4.85 -14.51
CA LEU A 28 10.23 -4.87 -13.14
C LEU A 28 9.98 -3.54 -12.42
N GLY A 29 10.08 -2.41 -13.13
CA GLY A 29 9.76 -1.08 -12.61
C GLY A 29 8.29 -0.99 -12.18
N GLU A 30 7.37 -1.36 -13.05
CA GLU A 30 5.93 -1.34 -12.78
C GLU A 30 5.53 -2.26 -11.62
N LEU A 31 6.15 -3.45 -11.53
CA LEU A 31 5.91 -4.37 -10.42
C LEU A 31 6.36 -3.80 -9.08
N LEU A 32 7.36 -2.93 -9.08
CA LEU A 32 7.87 -2.27 -7.88
C LEU A 32 7.01 -1.04 -7.51
N GLU A 33 6.63 -0.23 -8.49
CA GLU A 33 5.87 1.01 -8.27
C GLU A 33 4.41 0.77 -7.87
N ASN A 34 3.75 -0.20 -8.51
CA ASN A 34 2.31 -0.43 -8.31
C ASN A 34 1.97 -1.23 -7.05
N GLU A 35 2.99 -1.76 -6.34
CA GLU A 35 2.90 -2.55 -5.10
C GLU A 35 1.67 -3.48 -5.06
N TYR A 36 1.78 -4.65 -5.69
CA TYR A 36 0.68 -5.62 -5.74
C TYR A 36 0.53 -6.39 -4.41
N PRO A 37 -0.68 -6.87 -4.07
CA PRO A 37 -0.84 -7.74 -2.90
C PRO A 37 -0.03 -9.02 -3.06
N LEU A 38 0.53 -9.53 -1.95
CA LEU A 38 1.36 -10.75 -1.94
C LEU A 38 0.72 -11.95 -2.63
N LYS A 39 -0.62 -12.07 -2.55
CA LYS A 39 -1.38 -13.13 -3.24
C LYS A 39 -1.14 -13.16 -4.74
N LEU A 40 -1.02 -12.00 -5.39
CA LEU A 40 -0.80 -11.91 -6.83
C LEU A 40 0.63 -12.25 -7.23
N TYR A 41 1.62 -11.83 -6.44
CA TYR A 41 3.01 -12.22 -6.67
C TYR A 41 3.19 -13.74 -6.58
N ARG A 42 2.51 -14.39 -5.63
CA ARG A 42 2.50 -15.85 -5.49
C ARG A 42 1.74 -16.54 -6.62
N ALA A 43 0.54 -16.08 -6.96
CA ALA A 43 -0.27 -16.70 -8.00
C ALA A 43 0.38 -16.65 -9.40
N ASN A 44 1.27 -15.68 -9.62
CA ASN A 44 1.96 -15.48 -10.89
C ASN A 44 3.43 -15.89 -10.86
N ASP A 45 3.91 -16.50 -9.76
CA ASP A 45 5.30 -16.91 -9.57
C ASP A 45 6.34 -15.80 -9.84
N ILE A 46 5.96 -14.54 -9.61
CA ILE A 46 6.77 -13.38 -9.97
C ILE A 46 8.14 -13.45 -9.33
N LYS A 47 8.21 -13.76 -8.02
CA LYS A 47 9.48 -13.89 -7.29
C LYS A 47 10.43 -14.87 -7.98
N GLN A 48 9.93 -16.03 -8.38
CA GLN A 48 10.75 -17.06 -9.01
C GLN A 48 11.26 -16.63 -10.38
N ILE A 49 10.39 -16.01 -11.19
CA ILE A 49 10.76 -15.46 -12.50
C ILE A 49 11.80 -14.35 -12.34
N THR A 50 11.61 -13.46 -11.36
CA THR A 50 12.52 -12.35 -11.07
C THR A 50 13.93 -12.84 -10.66
N MET A 51 14.05 -14.02 -10.05
CA MET A 51 15.36 -14.58 -9.68
C MET A 51 16.28 -14.80 -10.89
N ASN A 52 15.72 -15.09 -12.06
CA ASN A 52 16.50 -15.28 -13.28
C ASN A 52 17.27 -14.02 -13.69
N TYR A 53 16.78 -12.85 -13.26
CA TYR A 53 17.36 -11.55 -13.60
C TYR A 53 18.39 -11.04 -12.60
N LEU A 54 18.68 -11.77 -11.52
CA LEU A 54 19.67 -11.38 -10.50
C LEU A 54 21.09 -11.20 -11.07
N SER A 55 21.42 -12.04 -12.05
CA SER A 55 22.71 -12.08 -12.73
C SER A 55 22.64 -11.46 -14.13
N SER A 56 21.62 -10.65 -14.41
CA SER A 56 21.48 -9.99 -15.71
C SER A 56 22.69 -9.08 -15.99
N GLU A 57 23.16 -9.08 -17.24
CA GLU A 57 24.26 -8.22 -17.70
C GLU A 57 23.94 -6.73 -17.53
N ARG A 58 22.66 -6.38 -17.64
CA ARG A 58 22.19 -5.01 -17.39
C ARG A 58 22.06 -4.78 -15.89
N ARG A 59 22.95 -3.93 -15.37
CA ARG A 59 23.03 -3.58 -13.94
C ARG A 59 21.70 -3.08 -13.36
N GLU A 60 20.94 -2.34 -14.16
CA GLU A 60 19.63 -1.79 -13.77
C GLU A 60 18.60 -2.91 -13.54
N ILE A 61 18.48 -3.84 -14.50
CA ILE A 61 17.59 -5.00 -14.39
C ILE A 61 17.92 -5.80 -13.14
N ALA A 62 19.20 -6.10 -12.93
CA ALA A 62 19.65 -6.83 -11.75
C ALA A 62 19.38 -6.06 -10.44
N PHE A 63 19.46 -4.74 -10.46
CA PHE A 63 19.12 -3.89 -9.30
C PHE A 63 17.62 -3.93 -8.99
N PHE A 64 16.75 -3.74 -10.00
CA PHE A 64 15.31 -3.82 -9.82
C PHE A 64 14.86 -5.22 -9.38
N ALA A 65 15.44 -6.27 -9.97
CA ALA A 65 15.15 -7.65 -9.59
C ALA A 65 15.46 -7.91 -8.10
N ARG A 66 16.64 -7.50 -7.61
CA ARG A 66 17.01 -7.62 -6.19
C ARG A 66 16.02 -6.88 -5.30
N LYS A 67 15.68 -5.65 -5.65
CA LYS A 67 14.77 -4.80 -4.87
C LYS A 67 13.35 -5.37 -4.81
N LEU A 68 12.85 -5.89 -5.93
CA LEU A 68 11.54 -6.52 -6.01
C LEU A 68 11.48 -7.81 -5.16
N ILE A 69 12.53 -8.62 -5.20
CA ILE A 69 12.63 -9.83 -4.36
C ILE A 69 12.63 -9.47 -2.88
N GLU A 70 13.43 -8.48 -2.47
CA GLU A 70 13.48 -8.00 -1.08
C GLU A 70 12.10 -7.51 -0.60
N GLN A 71 11.40 -6.74 -1.45
CA GLN A 71 10.03 -6.30 -1.15
C GLN A 71 9.07 -7.48 -0.96
N ILE A 72 9.14 -8.50 -1.83
CA ILE A 72 8.28 -9.67 -1.70
C ILE A 72 8.61 -10.42 -0.40
N ASP A 73 9.89 -10.65 -0.09
CA ASP A 73 10.35 -11.32 1.13
C ASP A 73 9.86 -10.63 2.40
N ASP A 74 9.93 -9.30 2.45
CA ASP A 74 9.43 -8.50 3.55
C ASP A 74 7.92 -8.67 3.75
N MET A 75 7.14 -8.71 2.66
CA MET A 75 5.71 -8.99 2.76
C MET A 75 5.43 -10.43 3.23
N GLU A 76 6.20 -11.42 2.76
CA GLU A 76 6.05 -12.80 3.21
C GLU A 76 6.32 -12.95 4.70
N LYS A 77 7.37 -12.27 5.19
CA LYS A 77 7.73 -12.25 6.61
C LYS A 77 6.63 -11.59 7.45
N LYS A 78 6.11 -10.44 7.01
CA LYS A 78 5.00 -9.73 7.68
C LYS A 78 3.74 -10.60 7.77
N MET A 79 3.37 -11.27 6.67
CA MET A 79 2.20 -12.15 6.65
C MET A 79 2.35 -13.37 7.56
N LYS A 80 3.53 -14.01 7.57
CA LYS A 80 3.82 -15.13 8.49
C LYS A 80 3.75 -14.69 9.96
N GLN A 81 4.27 -13.51 10.28
CA GLN A 81 4.20 -12.98 11.64
C GLN A 81 2.75 -12.76 12.10
N ILE A 82 1.91 -12.17 11.23
CA ILE A 82 0.48 -11.98 11.50
C ILE A 82 -0.22 -13.33 11.75
N GLU A 83 0.08 -14.35 10.96
CA GLU A 83 -0.50 -15.69 11.13
C GLU A 83 -0.11 -16.32 12.48
N THR A 84 1.18 -16.28 12.83
CA THR A 84 1.66 -16.79 14.13
C THR A 84 1.07 -16.03 15.33
N GLU A 85 0.90 -14.71 15.22
CA GLU A 85 0.30 -13.90 16.27
C GLU A 85 -1.21 -14.20 16.43
N MET A 86 -1.91 -14.43 15.33
CA MET A 86 -3.33 -14.81 15.34
C MET A 86 -3.55 -16.21 15.94
N GLU A 87 -2.65 -17.15 15.69
CA GLU A 87 -2.67 -18.48 16.33
C GLU A 87 -2.40 -18.40 17.83
N ALA A 88 -1.41 -17.62 18.25
CA ALA A 88 -1.13 -17.38 19.68
C ALA A 88 -2.31 -16.70 20.39
N LYS A 89 -3.00 -15.77 19.73
CA LYS A 89 -4.21 -15.12 20.26
C LYS A 89 -5.43 -16.04 20.29
N ARG A 90 -5.53 -17.01 19.38
CA ARG A 90 -6.64 -17.99 19.35
C ARG A 90 -6.48 -19.05 20.45
N GLY A 91 -5.26 -19.39 20.84
CA GLY A 91 -4.97 -20.24 22.01
C GLY A 91 -5.28 -19.56 23.36
N ASN A 92 -5.26 -18.23 23.42
CA ASN A 92 -5.44 -17.46 24.66
C ASN A 92 -6.89 -17.04 24.98
N ARG A 93 -7.90 -17.55 24.27
CA ARG A 93 -9.32 -17.33 24.65
C ARG A 93 -9.88 -18.35 25.66
N SER A 94 -9.03 -19.22 26.19
CA SER A 94 -9.37 -20.11 27.30
C SER A 94 -8.32 -20.01 28.39
N SER A 95 -8.23 -18.86 29.05
CA SER A 95 -7.97 -18.76 30.49
C SER A 95 -8.24 -17.33 30.96
N THR A 96 -9.20 -17.24 31.86
CA THR A 96 -9.46 -16.12 32.75
C THR A 96 -8.23 -15.66 33.53
N SER A 97 -8.31 -14.42 34.01
CA SER A 97 -7.66 -13.79 35.18
C SER A 97 -6.35 -13.00 35.01
N SER A 98 -6.53 -11.67 35.09
CA SER A 98 -5.88 -10.71 35.98
C SER A 98 -4.34 -10.57 36.03
N ALA A 99 -3.92 -9.36 35.63
CA ALA A 99 -3.12 -8.38 36.38
C ALA A 99 -1.86 -8.81 37.17
N ALA A 100 -0.81 -8.04 36.89
CA ALA A 100 0.19 -7.51 37.82
C ALA A 100 1.24 -8.47 38.42
N GLU A 101 2.50 -8.11 38.12
CA GLU A 101 3.63 -7.96 39.05
C GLU A 101 4.26 -9.20 39.75
N THR A 102 5.59 -9.18 39.69
CA THR A 102 6.58 -9.56 40.72
C THR A 102 6.52 -10.95 41.40
N SER A 103 7.51 -11.77 41.03
CA SER A 103 8.49 -12.43 41.93
C SER A 103 8.03 -13.32 43.13
N VAL A 104 8.67 -14.50 43.22
CA VAL A 104 9.10 -15.23 44.45
C VAL A 104 8.24 -16.46 44.93
N THR A 105 8.87 -17.64 44.79
CA THR A 105 8.90 -18.87 45.65
C THR A 105 7.81 -19.98 45.70
N LYS A 106 8.26 -21.18 45.22
CA LYS A 106 8.26 -22.56 45.84
C LYS A 106 7.04 -23.54 45.71
N PRO A 107 7.27 -24.89 45.79
CA PRO A 107 6.93 -25.84 44.69
C PRO A 107 6.27 -27.21 45.11
N THR A 108 6.24 -28.16 44.14
CA THR A 108 6.20 -29.67 44.19
C THR A 108 4.84 -30.42 44.24
N PRO A 109 4.70 -31.69 43.71
CA PRO A 109 5.72 -32.76 43.59
C PRO A 109 5.87 -33.54 42.25
N LEU A 110 7.14 -33.92 42.00
CA LEU A 110 7.66 -35.22 41.51
C LEU A 110 7.19 -35.80 40.17
N SER A 111 8.07 -35.72 39.16
CA SER A 111 8.43 -36.95 38.42
C SER A 111 9.91 -37.25 38.68
N GLU A 112 10.13 -38.42 39.25
CA GLU A 112 11.41 -39.12 39.27
C GLU A 112 11.99 -39.08 37.86
N HIS A 113 13.29 -38.81 37.71
CA HIS A 113 14.21 -39.50 36.81
C HIS A 113 15.61 -38.96 37.12
N ALA A 114 16.50 -39.91 37.38
CA ALA A 114 17.82 -39.73 37.93
C ALA A 114 18.70 -38.80 37.12
N ILE A 115 19.35 -37.84 37.78
CA ILE A 115 20.77 -37.56 37.50
C ILE A 115 21.48 -37.15 38.80
N SER A 116 22.24 -38.09 39.33
CA SER A 116 23.29 -37.87 40.32
C SER A 116 24.39 -37.01 39.70
N SER A 117 24.74 -35.87 40.29
CA SER A 117 26.05 -35.26 40.04
C SER A 117 26.49 -34.41 41.21
N LYS A 118 27.69 -34.73 41.72
CA LYS A 118 28.25 -34.28 42.98
C LYS A 118 28.56 -32.78 42.95
N ARG A 119 28.29 -32.12 44.08
CA ARG A 119 28.67 -30.74 44.42
C ARG A 119 30.10 -30.43 43.96
N THR A 120 30.26 -29.49 43.03
CA THR A 120 31.47 -28.68 42.93
C THR A 120 31.02 -27.23 43.13
N MET A 121 31.47 -26.59 44.21
CA MET A 121 31.20 -25.17 44.45
C MET A 121 31.88 -24.34 43.35
N PRO A 122 31.22 -23.33 42.76
CA PRO A 122 31.90 -22.43 41.85
C PRO A 122 32.95 -21.64 42.65
N THR A 123 34.23 -21.92 42.39
CA THR A 123 35.34 -21.14 42.92
C THR A 123 35.22 -19.71 42.38
N LEU A 124 34.99 -18.75 43.27
CA LEU A 124 35.05 -17.33 42.96
C LEU A 124 36.45 -17.02 42.42
N PHE A 125 36.51 -16.59 41.17
CA PHE A 125 37.75 -16.17 40.53
C PHE A 125 38.22 -14.86 41.18
N VAL A 126 39.22 -14.95 42.05
CA VAL A 126 39.89 -13.79 42.65
C VAL A 126 41.07 -13.41 41.75
N PRO A 127 41.12 -12.19 41.18
CA PRO A 127 42.32 -11.70 40.53
C PRO A 127 43.40 -11.49 41.58
N LYS A 128 44.43 -12.34 41.57
CA LYS A 128 45.62 -12.18 42.41
C LYS A 128 46.31 -10.85 42.08
N LYS A 129 46.41 -9.95 43.06
CA LYS A 129 47.32 -8.81 42.99
C LYS A 129 48.76 -9.31 43.23
N ARG A 130 49.65 -9.10 42.26
CA ARG A 130 51.09 -9.00 42.53
C ARG A 130 51.50 -7.56 42.29
N GLY A 131 52.13 -6.99 43.32
CA GLY A 131 52.62 -5.62 43.34
C GLY A 131 53.82 -5.40 42.42
N ALA A 132 53.78 -4.21 41.80
CA ALA A 132 54.86 -3.27 41.54
C ALA A 132 56.26 -3.77 41.15
N THR A 133 56.66 -3.37 39.95
CA THR A 133 57.98 -2.76 39.72
C THR A 133 57.77 -1.53 38.84
N SER A 134 58.26 -0.39 39.33
CA SER A 134 58.13 0.96 38.79
C SER A 134 59.37 1.35 37.99
N ILE A 135 59.21 1.84 36.76
CA ILE A 135 60.09 2.84 36.10
C ILE A 135 59.18 3.55 35.05
N ALA A 136 58.55 4.68 35.38
CA ALA A 136 59.01 6.06 35.23
C ALA A 136 58.70 6.72 33.86
N CYS A 137 58.14 7.93 33.96
CA CYS A 137 57.93 8.99 32.95
C CYS A 137 56.74 8.94 31.97
N GLN A 138 55.62 9.48 32.48
CA GLN A 138 54.73 10.50 31.90
C GLN A 138 54.83 10.85 30.39
N LYS A 139 53.68 10.77 29.70
CA LYS A 139 53.09 11.94 29.02
C LYS A 139 51.58 11.77 28.86
N THR A 140 50.86 12.82 29.24
CA THR A 140 49.42 13.03 29.16
C THR A 140 48.93 13.09 27.71
N GLN A 141 47.85 12.37 27.37
CA GLN A 141 46.75 12.88 26.54
C GLN A 141 45.52 11.94 26.61
N LYS A 142 44.35 12.57 26.59
CA LYS A 142 42.99 12.09 26.89
C LYS A 142 42.57 10.85 26.09
N PRO A 143 41.76 9.92 26.65
CA PRO A 143 40.95 9.04 25.82
C PRO A 143 39.73 9.84 25.34
N GLU A 144 39.85 10.46 24.17
CA GLU A 144 38.68 10.91 23.42
C GLU A 144 37.93 9.65 22.97
N VAL A 145 36.79 9.37 23.60
CA VAL A 145 35.86 8.34 23.18
C VAL A 145 35.24 8.79 21.86
N GLN A 146 35.94 8.53 20.76
CA GLN A 146 35.39 8.67 19.42
C GLN A 146 34.45 7.48 19.18
N ILE A 147 33.16 7.73 19.42
CA ILE A 147 32.09 6.89 18.86
C ILE A 147 32.23 6.97 17.33
N PRO A 148 32.29 5.84 16.60
CA PRO A 148 32.46 5.84 15.15
C PRO A 148 31.40 6.72 14.46
N GLU A 149 31.85 7.73 13.73
CA GLU A 149 31.04 8.73 12.99
C GLU A 149 30.00 8.09 12.04
N ALA A 150 30.27 6.86 11.58
CA ALA A 150 29.35 6.05 10.77
C ALA A 150 27.98 5.81 11.45
N SER A 151 27.94 5.78 12.79
CA SER A 151 26.70 5.59 13.56
C SER A 151 25.79 6.83 13.54
N ARG A 152 26.37 8.04 13.56
CA ARG A 152 25.61 9.30 13.60
C ARG A 152 24.90 9.60 12.28
N ILE A 153 25.58 9.33 11.15
CA ILE A 153 25.03 9.54 9.80
C ILE A 153 23.84 8.61 9.52
N SER A 154 23.85 7.40 10.07
CA SER A 154 22.78 6.40 9.94
C SER A 154 21.47 6.82 10.62
N ILE A 155 21.55 7.46 11.81
CA ILE A 155 20.36 7.89 12.54
C ILE A 155 19.67 9.06 11.85
N GLU A 156 20.44 10.05 11.40
CA GLU A 156 19.90 11.21 10.68
C GLU A 156 19.25 10.81 9.36
N ARG A 157 19.89 9.89 8.61
CA ARG A 157 19.34 9.32 7.38
C ARG A 157 18.01 8.60 7.63
N LYS A 158 17.93 7.77 8.67
CA LYS A 158 16.68 7.06 9.06
C LYS A 158 15.56 8.02 9.47
N MET A 159 15.87 9.13 10.13
CA MET A 159 14.86 10.13 10.48
C MET A 159 14.34 10.88 9.25
N ARG A 160 15.20 11.13 8.26
CA ARG A 160 14.80 11.73 6.99
C ARG A 160 13.92 10.80 6.17
N GLU A 161 14.29 9.52 6.06
CA GLU A 161 13.49 8.49 5.38
C GLU A 161 12.10 8.31 6.01
N LYS A 162 12.01 8.31 7.34
CA LYS A 162 10.72 8.27 8.04
C LYS A 162 9.81 9.46 7.68
N ARG A 163 10.36 10.67 7.64
CA ARG A 163 9.59 11.87 7.24
C ARG A 163 9.13 11.79 5.78
N MET A 164 10.01 11.37 4.87
CA MET A 164 9.66 11.19 3.46
C MET A 164 8.55 10.15 3.28
N PHE A 165 8.56 9.08 4.09
CA PHE A 165 7.53 8.04 4.05
C PHE A 165 6.18 8.52 4.61
N GLU A 166 6.19 9.29 5.70
CA GLU A 166 4.99 9.95 6.23
C GLU A 166 4.39 10.94 5.23
N GLU A 167 5.23 11.78 4.62
CA GLU A 167 4.82 12.74 3.59
C GLU A 167 4.23 12.05 2.35
N TYR A 168 4.82 10.93 1.92
CA TYR A 168 4.28 10.12 0.82
C TYR A 168 2.89 9.55 1.14
N LEU A 169 2.69 9.04 2.37
CA LEU A 169 1.40 8.53 2.80
C LEU A 169 0.33 9.63 2.87
N GLU A 170 0.70 10.82 3.34
CA GLU A 170 -0.17 11.99 3.38
C GLU A 170 -0.54 12.44 1.96
N LYS A 171 0.45 12.57 1.08
CA LYS A 171 0.23 12.91 -0.34
C LYS A 171 -0.68 11.90 -1.03
N LYS A 172 -0.52 10.61 -0.77
CA LYS A 172 -1.39 9.55 -1.32
C LYS A 172 -2.84 9.69 -0.85
N LYS A 173 -3.07 10.08 0.41
CA LYS A 173 -4.42 10.34 0.94
C LYS A 173 -5.06 11.54 0.25
N VAL A 174 -4.32 12.65 0.10
CA VAL A 174 -4.80 13.87 -0.56
C VAL A 174 -5.18 13.57 -2.01
N ILE A 175 -4.33 12.86 -2.77
CA ILE A 175 -4.62 12.50 -4.16
C ILE A 175 -5.88 11.62 -4.27
N ALA A 176 -6.06 10.68 -3.35
CA ALA A 176 -7.24 9.81 -3.35
C ALA A 176 -8.53 10.58 -3.03
N GLU A 177 -8.48 11.58 -2.15
CA GLU A 177 -9.60 12.45 -1.84
C GLU A 177 -9.93 13.40 -2.99
N GLU A 178 -8.91 13.98 -3.62
CA GLU A 178 -9.06 14.88 -4.77
C GLU A 178 -9.69 14.16 -5.97
N LYS A 179 -9.25 12.93 -6.30
CA LYS A 179 -9.88 12.12 -7.36
C LYS A 179 -11.37 11.86 -7.09
N LYS A 180 -11.74 11.59 -5.83
CA LYS A 180 -13.17 11.42 -5.47
C LYS A 180 -13.97 12.71 -5.64
N ARG A 181 -13.39 13.87 -5.32
CA ARG A 181 -14.05 15.17 -5.59
C ARG A 181 -14.17 15.40 -7.09
N GLU A 182 -13.14 15.13 -7.86
CA GLU A 182 -13.15 15.33 -9.32
C GLU A 182 -14.21 14.45 -10.00
N ASP A 183 -14.30 13.18 -9.63
CA ASP A 183 -15.32 12.26 -10.15
C ASP A 183 -16.73 12.72 -9.76
N SER A 184 -16.92 13.19 -8.53
CA SER A 184 -18.19 13.79 -8.07
C SER A 184 -18.57 15.03 -8.88
N ILE A 185 -17.61 15.92 -9.16
CA ILE A 185 -17.82 17.11 -9.98
C ILE A 185 -18.20 16.72 -11.41
N LYS A 186 -17.55 15.71 -12.00
CA LYS A 186 -17.88 15.19 -13.34
C LYS A 186 -19.32 14.67 -13.39
N VAL A 187 -19.73 13.86 -12.41
CA VAL A 187 -21.11 13.35 -12.31
C VAL A 187 -22.12 14.48 -12.14
N SER A 188 -21.86 15.43 -11.23
CA SER A 188 -22.72 16.59 -11.01
C SER A 188 -22.88 17.44 -12.28
N LYS A 189 -21.80 17.65 -13.05
CA LYS A 189 -21.84 18.38 -14.31
C LYS A 189 -22.75 17.71 -15.35
N VAL A 190 -22.71 16.38 -15.46
CA VAL A 190 -23.59 15.63 -16.37
C VAL A 190 -25.05 15.73 -15.94
N MET A 191 -25.33 15.58 -14.64
CA MET A 191 -26.69 15.70 -14.10
C MET A 191 -27.27 17.10 -14.31
N ASN A 192 -26.50 18.14 -14.01
CA ASN A 192 -26.93 19.53 -14.21
C ASN A 192 -27.20 19.84 -15.69
N ALA A 193 -26.33 19.39 -16.62
CA ALA A 193 -26.55 19.58 -18.06
C ALA A 193 -27.83 18.88 -18.54
N PHE A 194 -28.13 17.70 -17.99
CA PHE A 194 -29.37 16.98 -18.30
C PHE A 194 -30.62 17.71 -17.78
N GLU A 195 -30.57 18.22 -16.55
CA GLU A 195 -31.66 19.01 -15.96
C GLU A 195 -31.89 20.32 -16.72
N GLU A 196 -30.81 21.00 -17.11
CA GLU A 196 -30.86 22.23 -17.91
C GLU A 196 -31.47 21.96 -19.29
N ALA A 197 -31.06 20.89 -19.98
CA ALA A 197 -31.64 20.49 -21.26
C ALA A 197 -33.14 20.17 -21.13
N ARG A 198 -33.55 19.52 -20.04
CA ARG A 198 -34.95 19.23 -19.76
C ARG A 198 -35.76 20.50 -19.54
N LEU A 199 -35.22 21.46 -18.79
CA LEU A 199 -35.87 22.75 -18.54
C LEU A 199 -35.99 23.58 -19.83
N LYS A 200 -34.94 23.58 -20.65
CA LYS A 200 -34.92 24.26 -21.95
C LYS A 200 -35.96 23.69 -22.91
N ARG A 201 -36.06 22.36 -23.01
CA ARG A 201 -37.11 21.69 -23.80
C ARG A 201 -38.52 22.08 -23.33
N LYS A 202 -38.73 22.19 -22.00
CA LYS A 202 -40.00 22.62 -21.43
C LYS A 202 -40.34 24.07 -21.81
N GLN A 203 -39.36 24.98 -21.71
CA GLN A 203 -39.56 26.38 -22.14
C GLN A 203 -39.81 26.50 -23.64
N GLU A 204 -39.08 25.74 -24.45
CA GLU A 204 -39.25 25.69 -25.90
C GLU A 204 -40.64 25.17 -26.29
N ALA A 205 -41.14 24.12 -25.64
CA ALA A 205 -42.50 23.63 -25.84
C ALA A 205 -43.57 24.69 -25.51
N MET A 206 -43.37 25.50 -24.45
CA MET A 206 -44.27 26.61 -24.16
C MET A 206 -44.20 27.71 -25.21
N ARG A 207 -43.00 28.03 -25.72
CA ARG A 207 -42.83 29.01 -26.81
C ARG A 207 -43.40 28.51 -28.14
N ALA A 208 -43.24 27.23 -28.44
CA ALA A 208 -43.82 26.59 -29.62
C ALA A 208 -45.34 26.43 -29.50
N GLY A 209 -45.90 26.29 -28.29
CA GLY A 209 -47.35 26.39 -28.08
C GLY A 209 -47.90 27.80 -28.31
N ILE A 210 -47.06 28.83 -28.15
CA ILE A 210 -47.41 30.23 -28.45
C ILE A 210 -47.26 30.54 -29.95
N LEU A 211 -46.29 29.94 -30.64
CA LEU A 211 -46.03 30.15 -32.08
C LEU A 211 -46.72 29.14 -33.02
N GLY A 212 -47.13 27.98 -32.50
CA GLY A 212 -47.76 26.87 -33.19
C GLY A 212 -49.25 26.71 -32.85
N GLY A 213 -49.87 27.77 -32.32
CA GLY A 213 -51.33 27.95 -32.31
C GLY A 213 -51.83 28.56 -33.61
N GLY A 214 -51.39 27.99 -34.73
CA GLY A 214 -51.85 28.37 -36.07
C GLY A 214 -52.26 27.10 -36.82
N SER A 215 -53.54 27.07 -37.22
CA SER A 215 -54.13 26.21 -38.25
C SER A 215 -54.71 24.86 -37.79
N THR A 216 -55.86 24.90 -37.11
CA THR A 216 -56.99 24.00 -37.46
C THR A 216 -58.33 24.71 -37.23
N GLU A 217 -58.62 25.78 -37.96
CA GLU A 217 -60.01 26.23 -38.14
C GLU A 217 -60.23 26.62 -39.62
N THR A 218 -60.90 25.71 -40.34
CA THR A 218 -61.91 25.96 -41.38
C THR A 218 -61.56 26.91 -42.54
N GLU A 219 -61.01 26.35 -43.61
CA GLU A 219 -61.27 26.82 -44.98
C GLU A 219 -62.69 26.42 -45.40
N GLU A 220 -63.71 27.13 -44.89
CA GLU A 220 -65.06 27.13 -45.44
C GLU A 220 -65.59 28.57 -45.40
N SER A 221 -65.09 29.46 -46.27
CA SER A 221 -65.76 30.73 -46.62
C SER A 221 -64.98 31.54 -47.66
N GLU A 222 -64.66 30.94 -48.82
CA GLU A 222 -64.22 31.75 -49.97
C GLU A 222 -64.68 31.21 -51.34
N VAL A 223 -65.86 30.60 -51.39
CA VAL A 223 -66.52 30.23 -52.67
C VAL A 223 -67.81 31.04 -52.92
N GLN A 224 -68.22 31.94 -52.02
CA GLN A 224 -69.49 32.68 -52.15
C GLN A 224 -69.39 34.17 -52.55
N GLN A 225 -68.28 34.61 -53.15
CA GLN A 225 -68.19 35.98 -53.68
C GLN A 225 -67.69 36.11 -55.14
N LYS A 226 -67.69 35.03 -55.92
CA LYS A 226 -67.40 35.08 -57.37
C LYS A 226 -68.48 34.51 -58.29
N GLU A 227 -69.69 34.30 -57.79
CA GLU A 227 -70.85 33.87 -58.59
C GLU A 227 -72.05 34.81 -58.39
N MET A 228 -71.80 36.12 -58.33
CA MET A 228 -72.83 37.17 -58.44
C MET A 228 -72.29 38.39 -59.20
N VAL A 229 -71.61 38.16 -60.32
CA VAL A 229 -71.52 39.15 -61.41
C VAL A 229 -71.43 38.36 -62.70
N MET A 230 -72.58 37.94 -63.22
CA MET A 230 -72.84 37.60 -64.63
C MET A 230 -74.27 37.08 -64.70
N ASP A 231 -75.22 37.98 -64.45
CA ASP A 231 -76.53 37.95 -65.09
C ASP A 231 -77.13 39.36 -64.98
N TYR A 232 -77.64 39.82 -66.13
CA TYR A 232 -78.16 41.15 -66.51
C TYR A 232 -77.17 42.16 -67.11
#